data_AF-A0A920KDX8-F1
#
_entry.id   AF-A0A920KDX8-F1
#
_cell.length_a   1.000
_cell.length_b   1.000
_cell.length_c   1.000
_cell.angle_alpha   90.00
_cell.angle_beta   90.00
_cell.angle_gamma   90.00
#
_symmetry.space_group_name_H-M   'P 1'
#
loop_
_entity.id
_entity.type
_entity.pdbx_description
1 polymer ?
#
loop_
_entity_poly.entity_id
_entity_poly.type
_entity_poly.pdbx_seq_one_letter_code
_entity_poly.pdbx_strand_id
1 'polypeptide(L)'
;MVEYSSPNTNKPLHLGHLRNIFLGDAVVSLLKSVGHKVVRTQIINDRGIHICKSMVAWTQLGNGETPEISGLKGDHLVGKYYVLFDKIYKKQVASLISSGMNEEEAKNSAQILKDAQEMLIKWEQNDSDVIALWEKMNGWVYNGFERTYQSLNISFDHLYYESNTYKVGKSEVENGLAEKKFYKKGDQSIWCDLSSYKLDDKLLIRSDGTSVYMTQDIGTAIQRFRDYPSLSGWFTP
;
A
#
# COMPACT_ATOMS: atom_id res chain seq x y z
N MET A 1 9.40 1.27 -18.71
CA MET A 1 8.18 1.07 -17.90
C MET A 1 7.81 2.40 -17.30
N VAL A 2 6.52 2.73 -17.22
CA VAL A 2 6.02 3.96 -16.59
C VAL A 2 5.02 3.56 -15.52
N GLU A 3 5.31 3.92 -14.27
CA GLU A 3 4.44 3.72 -13.13
C GLU A 3 3.58 4.96 -12.90
N TYR A 4 2.27 4.77 -12.74
CA TYR A 4 1.34 5.84 -12.37
C TYR A 4 0.06 5.29 -11.72
N SER A 5 -0.78 6.19 -11.24
CA SER A 5 -1.96 5.97 -10.39
C SER A 5 -1.64 5.43 -9.00
N SER A 6 -1.04 4.24 -8.91
CA SER A 6 -0.61 3.53 -7.69
C SER A 6 -1.47 3.82 -6.44
N PRO A 7 -2.78 3.50 -6.46
CA PRO A 7 -3.71 3.91 -5.42
C PRO A 7 -3.65 3.03 -4.17
N ASN A 8 -4.12 3.58 -3.05
CA ASN A 8 -4.37 2.82 -1.83
C ASN A 8 -5.79 2.28 -1.83
N THR A 9 -6.00 1.07 -1.31
CA THR A 9 -7.33 0.41 -1.37
C THR A 9 -8.33 0.87 -0.32
N ASN A 10 -7.93 1.75 0.60
CA ASN A 10 -8.79 2.26 1.66
C ASN A 10 -9.63 3.49 1.25
N LYS A 11 -9.45 4.02 0.03
CA LYS A 11 -10.14 5.23 -0.44
C LYS A 11 -10.47 5.16 -1.93
N PRO A 12 -11.57 5.78 -2.38
CA PRO A 12 -11.90 5.86 -3.80
C PRO A 12 -10.96 6.80 -4.56
N LEU A 13 -10.84 6.56 -5.87
CA LEU A 13 -10.14 7.48 -6.77
C LEU A 13 -10.89 8.82 -6.87
N HIS A 14 -10.30 9.88 -6.32
CA HIS A 14 -10.77 11.26 -6.43
C HIS A 14 -9.96 12.11 -7.42
N LEU A 15 -10.41 13.34 -7.68
CA LEU A 15 -9.78 14.30 -8.61
C LEU A 15 -8.25 14.45 -8.45
N GLY A 16 -7.74 14.44 -7.22
CA GLY A 16 -6.29 14.47 -6.96
C GLY A 16 -5.48 13.35 -7.61
N HIS A 17 -6.07 12.16 -7.87
CA HIS A 17 -5.39 11.07 -8.57
C HIS A 17 -5.34 11.30 -10.09
N LEU A 18 -6.31 12.03 -10.64
CA LEU A 18 -6.39 12.26 -12.10
C LEU A 18 -5.14 12.95 -12.65
N ARG A 19 -4.51 13.83 -11.85
CA ARG A 19 -3.24 14.47 -12.25
C ARG A 19 -2.17 13.43 -12.60
N ASN A 20 -1.95 12.47 -11.70
CA ASN A 20 -0.91 11.47 -11.92
C ASN A 20 -1.33 10.45 -12.98
N ILE A 21 -2.62 10.09 -13.05
CA ILE A 21 -3.18 9.22 -14.09
C ILE A 21 -2.95 9.80 -15.48
N PHE A 22 -3.38 11.04 -15.73
CA PHE A 22 -3.26 11.67 -17.04
C PHE A 22 -1.81 12.00 -17.39
N LEU A 23 -1.00 12.43 -16.42
CA LEU A 23 0.42 12.66 -16.66
C LEU A 23 1.14 11.37 -17.05
N GLY A 24 0.88 10.28 -16.32
CA GLY A 24 1.48 8.98 -16.61
C GLY A 24 1.11 8.47 -18.01
N ASP A 25 -0.17 8.53 -18.37
CA ASP A 25 -0.62 8.08 -19.70
C ASP A 25 -0.16 9.00 -20.84
N ALA A 26 -0.05 10.32 -20.60
CA ALA A 26 0.55 11.23 -21.57
C ALA A 26 2.03 10.92 -21.82
N VAL A 27 2.81 10.64 -20.75
CA VAL A 27 4.20 10.22 -20.86
C VAL A 27 4.31 8.90 -21.63
N VAL A 28 3.46 7.92 -21.32
CA VAL A 28 3.44 6.64 -22.06
C VAL A 28 3.15 6.85 -23.53
N SER A 29 2.15 7.68 -23.85
CA SER A 29 1.77 7.98 -25.23
C SER A 29 2.90 8.65 -26.01
N LEU A 30 3.60 9.61 -25.39
CA LEU A 30 4.77 10.26 -25.97
C LEU A 30 5.92 9.28 -26.20
N LEU A 31 6.23 8.43 -25.22
CA LEU A 31 7.28 7.43 -25.35
C LEU A 31 6.98 6.42 -26.48
N LYS A 32 5.72 6.01 -26.61
CA LYS A 32 5.27 5.12 -27.70
C LYS A 32 5.34 5.81 -29.06
N SER A 33 5.03 7.11 -29.15
CA SER A 33 5.06 7.84 -30.43
C SER A 33 6.47 8.00 -31.01
N VAL A 34 7.50 8.01 -30.15
CA VAL A 34 8.92 8.03 -30.57
C VAL A 34 9.55 6.63 -30.68
N GLY A 35 8.75 5.57 -30.63
CA GLY A 35 9.18 4.20 -30.93
C GLY A 35 9.63 3.35 -29.74
N HIS A 36 9.51 3.83 -28.50
CA HIS A 36 9.82 2.99 -27.33
C HIS A 36 8.73 1.93 -27.09
N LYS A 37 9.17 0.73 -26.68
CA LYS A 37 8.29 -0.26 -26.05
C LYS A 37 8.06 0.16 -24.60
N VAL A 38 6.81 0.47 -24.25
CA VAL A 38 6.45 0.98 -22.93
C VAL A 38 5.43 0.09 -22.27
N VAL A 39 5.75 -0.34 -21.04
CA VAL A 39 4.87 -1.05 -20.12
C VAL A 39 4.24 -0.03 -19.17
N ARG A 40 2.92 0.08 -19.19
CA ARG A 40 2.09 0.79 -18.21
C ARG A 40 1.96 -0.05 -16.97
N THR A 41 2.31 0.49 -15.81
CA THR A 41 2.19 -0.23 -14.55
C THR A 41 1.68 0.66 -13.42
N GLN A 42 1.23 0.02 -12.36
CA GLN A 42 0.93 0.65 -11.08
C GLN A 42 1.35 -0.29 -9.94
N ILE A 43 1.63 0.27 -8.78
CA ILE A 43 1.81 -0.47 -7.53
C ILE A 43 0.61 -0.17 -6.65
N ILE A 44 -0.28 -1.15 -6.48
CA ILE A 44 -1.46 -1.00 -5.65
C ILE A 44 -1.05 -1.27 -4.20
N ASN A 45 -1.31 -0.28 -3.33
CA ASN A 45 -1.13 -0.44 -1.90
C ASN A 45 -2.40 -1.07 -1.31
N ASP A 46 -2.38 -2.39 -1.26
CA ASP A 46 -3.49 -3.24 -0.87
C ASP A 46 -3.36 -3.83 0.54
N ARG A 47 -2.31 -3.48 1.28
CA ARG A 47 -2.01 -4.03 2.61
C ARG A 47 -1.81 -2.95 3.67
N GLY A 48 -1.66 -3.39 4.92
CA GLY A 48 -1.33 -2.51 6.03
C GLY A 48 -2.56 -1.95 6.76
N ILE A 49 -2.29 -1.09 7.75
CA ILE A 49 -3.31 -0.68 8.73
C ILE A 49 -4.54 -0.03 8.09
N HIS A 50 -4.39 0.65 6.95
CA HIS A 50 -5.48 1.40 6.33
C HIS A 50 -6.61 0.51 5.83
N ILE A 51 -6.31 -0.64 5.18
CA ILE A 51 -7.36 -1.58 4.76
C ILE A 51 -7.93 -2.32 5.98
N CYS A 52 -7.11 -2.65 6.99
CA CYS A 52 -7.56 -3.26 8.23
C CYS A 52 -8.59 -2.38 8.96
N LYS A 53 -8.43 -1.06 8.94
CA LYS A 53 -9.43 -0.12 9.48
C LYS A 53 -10.80 -0.29 8.81
N SER A 54 -10.82 -0.35 7.48
CA SER A 54 -12.06 -0.59 6.73
C SER A 54 -12.65 -1.97 7.04
N MET A 55 -11.80 -3.01 7.11
CA MET A 55 -12.22 -4.37 7.43
C MET A 55 -12.84 -4.48 8.83
N VAL A 56 -12.23 -3.89 9.86
CA VAL A 56 -12.78 -3.86 11.23
C VAL A 56 -14.15 -3.18 11.25
N ALA A 57 -14.28 -2.01 10.63
CA ALA A 57 -15.55 -1.30 10.59
C ALA A 57 -16.62 -2.07 9.79
N TRP A 58 -16.25 -2.73 8.69
CA TRP A 58 -17.16 -3.58 7.91
C TRP A 58 -17.62 -4.80 8.69
N THR A 59 -16.71 -5.49 9.40
CA THR A 59 -17.05 -6.66 10.22
C THR A 59 -17.97 -6.29 11.38
N GLN A 60 -17.73 -5.16 12.05
CA GLN A 60 -18.52 -4.75 13.22
C GLN A 60 -19.88 -4.14 12.85
N LEU A 61 -19.97 -3.43 11.72
CA LEU A 61 -21.13 -2.57 11.42
C LEU A 61 -21.74 -2.81 10.04
N GLY A 62 -21.08 -3.59 9.20
CA GLY A 62 -21.48 -3.75 7.82
C GLY A 62 -22.64 -4.71 7.60
N ASN A 63 -22.94 -5.59 8.56
CA ASN A 63 -24.08 -6.51 8.50
C ASN A 63 -24.17 -7.27 7.16
N GLY A 64 -23.02 -7.64 6.59
CA GLY A 64 -22.93 -8.34 5.31
C GLY A 64 -23.14 -7.47 4.07
N GLU A 65 -23.14 -6.12 4.18
CA GLU A 65 -23.28 -5.20 3.06
C GLU A 65 -22.21 -5.47 1.99
N THR A 66 -22.64 -5.59 0.73
CA THR A 66 -21.77 -5.74 -0.44
C THR A 66 -22.03 -4.61 -1.45
N PRO A 67 -21.15 -4.42 -2.46
CA PRO A 67 -21.39 -3.47 -3.54
C PRO A 67 -22.73 -3.70 -4.26
N GLU A 68 -23.13 -4.96 -4.40
CA GLU A 68 -24.37 -5.37 -5.06
C GLU A 68 -25.61 -5.00 -4.22
N ILE A 69 -25.55 -5.22 -2.90
CA ILE A 69 -26.66 -4.91 -1.99
C ILE A 69 -26.84 -3.39 -1.83
N SER A 70 -25.73 -2.67 -1.68
CA SER A 70 -25.75 -1.22 -1.43
C SER A 70 -25.91 -0.37 -2.69
N GLY A 71 -25.66 -0.94 -3.87
CA GLY A 71 -25.52 -0.20 -5.12
C GLY A 71 -24.28 0.71 -5.17
N LEU A 72 -23.42 0.68 -4.15
CA LEU A 72 -22.19 1.47 -4.11
C LEU A 72 -21.10 0.77 -4.92
N LYS A 73 -20.32 1.58 -5.65
CA LYS A 73 -19.08 1.12 -6.27
C LYS A 73 -18.12 0.61 -5.19
N GLY A 74 -17.40 -0.48 -5.44
CA GLY A 74 -16.67 -1.21 -4.39
C GLY A 74 -15.61 -0.38 -3.64
N ASP A 75 -14.84 0.46 -4.33
CA ASP A 75 -13.89 1.39 -3.70
C ASP A 75 -14.57 2.47 -2.83
N HIS A 76 -15.79 2.87 -3.18
CA HIS A 76 -16.60 3.77 -2.37
C HIS A 76 -17.20 3.07 -1.16
N LEU A 77 -17.59 1.80 -1.29
CA LEU A 77 -18.06 1.00 -0.17
C LEU A 77 -16.94 0.83 0.87
N VAL A 78 -15.75 0.39 0.45
CA VAL A 78 -14.60 0.26 1.36
C VAL A 78 -14.19 1.60 1.95
N GLY A 79 -14.22 2.69 1.16
CA GLY A 79 -13.98 4.05 1.64
C GLY A 79 -15.02 4.54 2.67
N LYS A 80 -16.30 4.16 2.51
CA LYS A 80 -17.36 4.44 3.51
C LYS A 80 -17.01 3.84 4.86
N TYR A 81 -16.53 2.59 4.89
CA TYR A 81 -16.11 1.94 6.13
C TYR A 81 -14.84 2.54 6.72
N TYR A 82 -13.90 3.00 5.89
CA TYR A 82 -12.74 3.76 6.36
C TYR A 82 -13.17 5.04 7.11
N VAL A 83 -14.12 5.80 6.54
CA VAL A 83 -14.66 7.01 7.18
C VAL A 83 -15.43 6.68 8.46
N LEU A 84 -16.18 5.56 8.46
CA LEU A 84 -16.92 5.11 9.63
C LEU A 84 -15.98 4.70 10.78
N PHE A 85 -14.89 3.99 10.46
CA PHE A 85 -13.82 3.70 11.40
C PHE A 85 -13.31 4.98 12.07
N ASP A 86 -12.95 6.00 11.28
CA ASP A 86 -12.41 7.26 11.81
C ASP A 86 -13.41 8.00 12.70
N LYS A 87 -14.71 7.92 12.40
CA LYS A 87 -15.77 8.48 13.26
C LYS A 87 -15.84 7.78 14.62
N ILE A 88 -15.75 6.45 14.64
CA ILE A 88 -15.80 5.67 15.89
C ILE A 88 -14.53 5.90 16.69
N TYR A 89 -13.37 5.89 16.02
CA TYR A 89 -12.08 6.18 16.63
C TYR A 89 -12.11 7.53 17.36
N LYS A 90 -12.55 8.61 16.68
CA LYS A 90 -12.67 9.94 17.31
C LYS A 90 -13.63 9.95 18.51
N LYS A 91 -14.75 9.22 18.44
CA LYS A 91 -15.69 9.09 19.57
C LYS A 91 -15.06 8.37 20.76
N GLN A 92 -14.36 7.26 20.53
CA GLN A 92 -13.67 6.51 21.57
C GLN A 92 -12.56 7.34 22.22
N VAL A 93 -11.75 8.04 21.42
CA VAL A 93 -10.70 8.96 21.92
C VAL A 93 -11.31 10.07 22.78
N ALA A 94 -12.38 10.72 22.31
CA ALA A 94 -13.04 11.78 23.09
C ALA A 94 -13.62 11.27 24.43
N SER A 95 -14.18 10.05 24.43
CA SER A 95 -14.66 9.39 25.65
C SER A 95 -13.52 9.10 26.63
N LEU A 96 -12.37 8.62 26.13
CA LEU A 96 -11.20 8.34 26.96
C LEU A 96 -10.61 9.61 27.57
N ILE A 97 -10.53 10.69 26.79
CA ILE A 97 -10.10 12.00 27.29
C ILE A 97 -11.06 12.49 28.39
N SER A 98 -12.37 12.33 28.17
CA SER A 98 -13.38 12.70 29.15
C SER A 98 -13.30 11.86 30.44
N SER A 99 -12.76 10.64 30.37
CA SER A 99 -12.47 9.80 31.54
C SER A 99 -11.15 10.14 32.26
N GLY A 100 -10.44 11.19 31.82
CA GLY A 100 -9.23 11.70 32.48
C GLY A 100 -7.91 11.23 31.86
N MET A 101 -7.95 10.53 30.74
CA MET A 101 -6.75 10.14 29.98
C MET A 101 -6.21 11.33 29.19
N ASN A 102 -4.89 11.45 29.05
CA ASN A 102 -4.33 12.48 28.16
C ASN A 102 -4.56 12.14 26.68
N GLU A 103 -4.42 13.13 25.79
CA GLU A 103 -4.76 12.98 24.37
C GLU A 103 -3.93 11.89 23.66
N GLU A 104 -2.65 11.77 23.97
CA GLU A 104 -1.76 10.81 23.32
C GLU A 104 -2.08 9.38 23.76
N GLU A 105 -2.24 9.16 25.06
CA GLU A 105 -2.68 7.89 25.63
C GLU A 105 -4.06 7.47 25.10
N ALA A 106 -5.00 8.42 24.99
CA ALA A 106 -6.34 8.17 24.48
C ALA A 106 -6.32 7.72 23.02
N LYS A 107 -5.50 8.38 22.19
CA LYS A 107 -5.30 8.01 20.78
C LYS A 107 -4.78 6.59 20.62
N ASN A 108 -3.87 6.15 21.50
CA ASN A 108 -3.29 4.80 21.46
C ASN A 108 -4.17 3.74 22.17
N SER A 109 -5.08 4.16 23.05
CA SER A 109 -5.91 3.27 23.86
C SER A 109 -7.28 2.96 23.25
N ALA A 110 -7.71 3.69 22.22
CA ALA A 110 -9.00 3.46 21.56
C ALA A 110 -9.13 2.01 21.06
N GLN A 111 -10.18 1.32 21.49
CA GLN A 111 -10.39 -0.11 21.21
C GLN A 111 -10.40 -0.42 19.71
N ILE A 112 -11.07 0.40 18.90
CA ILE A 112 -11.16 0.16 17.46
C ILE A 112 -9.79 0.24 16.76
N LEU A 113 -8.85 1.02 17.31
CA LEU A 113 -7.47 1.06 16.82
C LEU A 113 -6.73 -0.24 17.15
N LYS A 114 -6.90 -0.75 18.38
CA LYS A 114 -6.32 -2.03 18.80
C LYS A 114 -6.87 -3.18 17.95
N ASP A 115 -8.17 -3.19 17.67
CA ASP A 115 -8.79 -4.19 16.80
C ASP A 115 -8.16 -4.17 15.38
N ALA A 116 -7.88 -2.98 14.83
CA ALA A 116 -7.24 -2.86 13.52
C ALA A 116 -5.76 -3.29 13.54
N GLN A 117 -5.04 -3.03 14.64
CA GLN A 117 -3.67 -3.51 14.84
C GLN A 117 -3.63 -5.04 14.98
N GLU A 118 -4.56 -5.63 15.74
CA GLU A 118 -4.69 -7.08 15.86
C GLU A 118 -5.02 -7.73 14.51
N MET A 119 -5.93 -7.13 13.74
CA MET A 119 -6.25 -7.59 12.39
C MET A 119 -5.05 -7.56 11.46
N LEU A 120 -4.22 -6.52 11.54
CA LEU A 120 -2.97 -6.46 10.77
C LEU A 120 -2.00 -7.58 11.16
N ILE A 121 -1.83 -7.84 12.46
CA ILE A 121 -0.98 -8.94 12.96
C ILE A 121 -1.48 -10.30 12.42
N LYS A 122 -2.80 -10.54 12.49
CA LYS A 122 -3.41 -11.76 11.94
C LYS A 122 -3.21 -11.90 10.44
N TRP A 123 -3.32 -10.79 9.69
CA TRP A 123 -3.03 -10.76 8.26
C TRP A 123 -1.57 -11.15 7.98
N GLU A 124 -0.61 -10.61 8.74
CA GLU A 124 0.82 -10.94 8.61
C GLU A 124 1.12 -12.41 8.94
N GLN A 125 0.34 -12.99 9.86
CA GLN A 125 0.40 -14.42 10.22
C GLN A 125 -0.32 -15.34 9.22
N ASN A 126 -0.93 -14.79 8.17
CA ASN A 126 -1.74 -15.53 7.18
C ASN A 126 -2.95 -16.25 7.80
N ASP A 127 -3.59 -15.64 8.80
CA ASP A 127 -4.88 -16.12 9.32
C ASP A 127 -5.91 -16.23 8.19
N SER A 128 -6.52 -17.41 8.04
CA SER A 128 -7.36 -17.73 6.87
C SER A 128 -8.57 -16.82 6.74
N ASP A 129 -9.20 -16.47 7.86
CA ASP A 129 -10.44 -15.68 7.86
C ASP A 129 -10.13 -14.22 7.54
N VAL A 130 -9.03 -13.70 8.10
CA VAL A 130 -8.56 -12.34 7.82
C VAL A 130 -8.10 -12.21 6.36
N ILE A 131 -7.39 -13.20 5.82
CA ILE A 131 -6.99 -13.22 4.40
C ILE A 131 -8.21 -13.27 3.48
N ALA A 132 -9.18 -14.14 3.76
CA ALA A 132 -10.40 -14.23 2.95
C ALA A 132 -11.19 -12.91 2.95
N LEU A 133 -11.30 -12.24 4.09
CA LEU A 133 -11.93 -10.93 4.18
C LEU A 133 -11.14 -9.85 3.41
N TRP A 134 -9.82 -9.88 3.54
CA TRP A 134 -8.91 -8.95 2.85
C TRP A 134 -9.02 -9.10 1.32
N GLU A 135 -8.97 -10.33 0.79
CA GLU A 135 -9.13 -10.61 -0.64
C GLU A 135 -10.49 -10.13 -1.14
N LYS A 136 -11.56 -10.43 -0.38
CA LYS A 136 -12.93 -10.02 -0.72
C LYS A 136 -13.06 -8.50 -0.82
N MET A 137 -12.61 -7.77 0.20
CA MET A 137 -12.75 -6.31 0.23
C MET A 137 -11.86 -5.63 -0.81
N ASN A 138 -10.62 -6.09 -0.98
CA ASN A 138 -9.75 -5.56 -2.02
C ASN A 138 -10.26 -5.87 -3.43
N GLY A 139 -10.84 -7.06 -3.66
CA GLY A 139 -11.48 -7.40 -4.92
C GLY A 139 -12.60 -6.41 -5.30
N TRP A 140 -13.40 -5.97 -4.33
CA TRP A 140 -14.39 -4.91 -4.56
C TRP A 140 -13.74 -3.59 -4.96
N VAL A 141 -12.65 -3.21 -4.29
CA VAL A 141 -11.91 -1.98 -4.59
C VAL A 141 -11.31 -2.03 -5.99
N TYR A 142 -10.69 -3.15 -6.37
CA TYR A 142 -10.10 -3.34 -7.70
C TYR A 142 -11.16 -3.21 -8.80
N ASN A 143 -12.31 -3.89 -8.63
CA ASN A 143 -13.45 -3.75 -9.53
C ASN A 143 -13.96 -2.30 -9.59
N GLY A 144 -13.93 -1.58 -8.48
CA GLY A 144 -14.23 -0.16 -8.43
C GLY A 144 -13.24 0.67 -9.26
N PHE A 145 -11.94 0.54 -9.00
CA PHE A 145 -10.91 1.27 -9.73
C PHE A 145 -10.96 1.00 -11.22
N GLU A 146 -11.19 -0.25 -11.61
CA GLU A 146 -11.32 -0.67 -13.01
C GLU A 146 -12.46 0.08 -13.72
N ARG A 147 -13.65 0.21 -13.10
CA ARG A 147 -14.73 1.03 -13.68
C ARG A 147 -14.32 2.48 -13.92
N THR A 148 -13.53 3.05 -13.01
CA THR A 148 -13.00 4.41 -13.18
C THR A 148 -11.99 4.46 -14.32
N TYR A 149 -11.02 3.56 -14.38
CA TYR A 149 -10.02 3.54 -15.45
C TYR A 149 -10.66 3.33 -16.83
N GLN A 150 -11.66 2.45 -16.94
CA GLN A 150 -12.43 2.26 -18.17
C GLN A 150 -13.12 3.55 -18.63
N SER A 151 -13.74 4.30 -17.72
CA SER A 151 -14.37 5.59 -18.06
C SER A 151 -13.38 6.65 -18.54
N LEU A 152 -12.11 6.52 -18.15
CA LEU A 152 -11.02 7.40 -18.55
C LEU A 152 -10.24 6.89 -19.77
N ASN A 153 -10.63 5.73 -20.32
CA ASN A 153 -9.88 5.01 -21.35
C ASN A 153 -8.41 4.73 -20.97
N ILE A 154 -8.18 4.45 -19.69
CA ILE A 154 -6.87 4.11 -19.13
C ILE A 154 -6.80 2.58 -18.94
N SER A 155 -5.66 2.00 -19.28
CA SER A 155 -5.36 0.58 -19.07
C SER A 155 -3.94 0.40 -18.54
N PHE A 156 -3.69 -0.73 -17.90
CA PHE A 156 -2.37 -1.09 -17.39
C PHE A 156 -1.94 -2.44 -17.97
N ASP A 157 -0.67 -2.55 -18.35
CA ASP A 157 -0.10 -3.78 -18.91
C ASP A 157 0.26 -4.77 -17.78
N HIS A 158 0.60 -4.25 -16.59
CA HIS A 158 0.92 -5.07 -15.41
C HIS A 158 0.56 -4.36 -14.09
N LEU A 159 0.00 -5.10 -13.16
CA LEU A 159 -0.39 -4.63 -11.82
C LEU A 159 0.53 -5.25 -10.77
N TYR A 160 1.31 -4.43 -10.07
CA TYR A 160 2.04 -4.85 -8.88
C TYR A 160 1.20 -4.60 -7.63
N TYR A 161 1.36 -5.44 -6.62
CA TYR A 161 0.67 -5.34 -5.34
C TYR A 161 1.71 -5.36 -4.23
N GLU A 162 1.63 -4.40 -3.29
CA GLU A 162 2.56 -4.35 -2.15
C GLU A 162 2.49 -5.63 -1.31
N SER A 163 1.31 -6.26 -1.22
CA SER A 163 1.11 -7.57 -0.60
C SER A 163 2.00 -8.69 -1.18
N ASN A 164 2.39 -8.58 -2.45
CA ASN A 164 3.24 -9.57 -3.12
C ASN A 164 4.73 -9.24 -3.01
N THR A 165 5.11 -7.95 -3.10
CA THR A 165 6.51 -7.55 -3.23
C THR A 165 7.23 -7.32 -1.90
N TYR A 166 6.50 -7.11 -0.78
CA TYR A 166 7.13 -6.81 0.51
C TYR A 166 8.05 -7.92 1.02
N LYS A 167 7.69 -9.20 0.80
CA LYS A 167 8.50 -10.36 1.21
C LYS A 167 9.80 -10.44 0.41
N VAL A 168 9.72 -10.17 -0.90
CA VAL A 168 10.89 -10.10 -1.79
C VAL A 168 11.86 -9.05 -1.27
N GLY A 169 11.37 -7.84 -1.01
CA GLY A 169 12.17 -6.75 -0.48
C GLY A 169 12.93 -7.12 0.80
N LYS A 170 12.24 -7.72 1.78
CA LYS A 170 12.86 -8.14 3.04
C LYS A 170 13.99 -9.16 2.82
N SER A 171 13.74 -10.19 2.01
CA SER A 171 14.75 -11.21 1.69
C SER A 171 16.00 -10.59 1.03
N GLU A 172 15.81 -9.64 0.12
CA GLU A 172 16.91 -9.00 -0.60
C GLU A 172 17.73 -8.08 0.33
N VAL A 173 17.09 -7.44 1.32
CA VAL A 173 17.81 -6.69 2.36
C VAL A 173 18.64 -7.61 3.24
N GLU A 174 18.10 -8.77 3.62
CA GLU A 174 18.84 -9.77 4.41
C GLU A 174 20.05 -10.32 3.63
N ASN A 175 19.88 -10.60 2.33
CA ASN A 175 20.97 -11.01 1.44
C ASN A 175 22.04 -9.92 1.31
N GLY A 176 21.63 -8.66 1.08
CA GLY A 176 22.56 -7.54 0.99
C GLY A 176 23.32 -7.27 2.29
N LEU A 177 22.73 -7.57 3.45
CA LEU A 177 23.43 -7.54 4.73
C LEU A 177 24.48 -8.66 4.82
N ALA A 178 24.14 -9.89 4.40
CA ALA A 178 25.09 -11.01 4.36
C ALA A 178 26.26 -10.75 3.41
N GLU A 179 26.01 -10.07 2.28
CA GLU A 179 27.01 -9.64 1.30
C GLU A 179 27.80 -8.38 1.70
N LYS A 180 27.54 -7.81 2.89
CA LYS A 180 28.15 -6.56 3.38
C LYS A 180 27.91 -5.33 2.48
N LYS A 181 26.83 -5.33 1.69
CA LYS A 181 26.33 -4.15 0.96
C LYS A 181 25.50 -3.23 1.87
N PHE A 182 24.90 -3.81 2.90
CA PHE A 182 24.17 -3.10 3.96
C PHE A 182 24.86 -3.32 5.31
N TYR A 183 24.51 -2.50 6.29
CA TYR A 183 25.09 -2.58 7.63
C TYR A 183 24.01 -2.53 8.72
N LYS A 184 24.34 -3.05 9.90
CA LYS A 184 23.45 -3.10 11.06
C LYS A 184 23.90 -2.09 12.11
N LYS A 185 22.97 -1.32 12.69
CA LYS A 185 23.25 -0.45 13.85
C LYS A 185 23.12 -1.24 15.16
N GLY A 186 23.57 -0.64 16.26
CA GLY A 186 23.55 -1.28 17.58
C GLY A 186 22.16 -1.72 18.06
N ASP A 187 21.12 -1.02 17.63
CA ASP A 187 19.70 -1.31 17.89
C ASP A 187 19.12 -2.42 16.99
N GLN A 188 19.96 -3.12 16.23
CA GLN A 188 19.59 -4.17 15.28
C GLN A 188 18.89 -3.71 13.99
N SER A 189 18.69 -2.40 13.78
CA SER A 189 18.15 -1.89 12.52
C SER A 189 19.16 -2.04 11.36
N ILE A 190 18.67 -2.24 10.13
CA ILE A 190 19.49 -2.46 8.92
C ILE A 190 19.41 -1.23 8.02
N TRP A 191 20.56 -0.77 7.54
CA TRP A 191 20.74 0.48 6.79
C TRP A 191 21.62 0.29 5.55
N CYS A 192 21.43 1.16 4.57
CA CYS A 192 22.29 1.32 3.41
C CYS A 192 23.08 2.62 3.52
N ASP A 193 24.40 2.53 3.40
CA ASP A 193 25.30 3.67 3.29
C ASP A 193 25.22 4.23 1.87
N LEU A 194 24.82 5.50 1.75
CA LEU A 194 24.72 6.22 0.48
C LEU A 194 25.66 7.44 0.42
N SER A 195 26.62 7.52 1.34
CA SER A 195 27.56 8.64 1.45
C SER A 195 28.39 8.85 0.17
N SER A 196 28.70 7.79 -0.57
CA SER A 196 29.38 7.84 -1.88
C SER A 196 28.58 8.62 -2.93
N TYR A 197 27.26 8.68 -2.79
CA TYR A 197 26.35 9.46 -3.62
C TYR A 197 26.00 10.83 -3.00
N LYS A 198 26.66 11.21 -1.90
CA LYS A 198 26.36 12.42 -1.10
C LYS A 198 24.92 12.44 -0.59
N LEU A 199 24.37 11.27 -0.24
CA LEU A 199 23.05 11.11 0.32
C LEU A 199 23.14 10.56 1.73
N ASP A 200 22.13 10.88 2.55
CA ASP A 200 21.99 10.29 3.88
C ASP A 200 21.71 8.78 3.79
N ASP A 201 22.25 8.06 4.76
CA ASP A 201 21.97 6.64 4.95
C ASP A 201 20.47 6.37 5.05
N LYS A 202 20.05 5.26 4.46
CA LYS A 202 18.64 4.89 4.42
C LYS A 202 18.38 3.67 5.26
N LEU A 203 17.39 3.80 6.15
CA LEU A 203 16.83 2.69 6.90
C LEU A 203 16.10 1.75 5.95
N LEU A 204 16.37 0.45 6.08
CA LEU A 204 15.73 -0.62 5.32
C LEU A 204 14.84 -1.48 6.23
N ILE A 205 15.33 -1.89 7.40
CA ILE A 205 14.56 -2.67 8.38
C ILE A 205 14.71 -2.03 9.75
N ARG A 206 13.58 -1.79 10.43
CA ARG A 206 13.54 -1.24 11.79
C ARG A 206 14.13 -2.20 12.81
N SER A 207 14.45 -1.69 14.01
CA SER A 207 14.94 -2.48 15.14
C SER A 207 13.98 -3.60 15.57
N ASP A 208 12.67 -3.41 15.38
CA ASP A 208 11.61 -4.40 15.64
C ASP A 208 11.45 -5.45 14.52
N GLY A 209 12.28 -5.39 13.46
CA GLY A 209 12.24 -6.32 12.33
C GLY A 209 11.16 -6.00 11.27
N THR A 210 10.40 -4.91 11.44
CA THR A 210 9.42 -4.46 10.45
C THR A 210 10.08 -3.77 9.26
N SER A 211 9.53 -4.00 8.06
CA SER A 211 10.00 -3.35 6.84
C SER A 211 9.50 -1.92 6.73
N VAL A 212 10.26 -1.07 6.04
CA VAL A 212 9.85 0.28 5.63
C VAL A 212 9.53 0.33 4.14
N TYR A 213 9.02 1.46 3.65
CA TYR A 213 8.67 1.63 2.24
C TYR A 213 9.85 1.38 1.30
N MET A 214 11.07 1.84 1.66
CA MET A 214 12.29 1.58 0.87
C MET A 214 12.55 0.09 0.61
N THR A 215 12.27 -0.77 1.59
CA THR A 215 12.44 -2.21 1.44
C THR A 215 11.43 -2.78 0.45
N GLN A 216 10.21 -2.26 0.45
CA GLN A 216 9.17 -2.65 -0.50
C GLN A 216 9.52 -2.18 -1.92
N ASP A 217 10.08 -0.97 -2.06
CA ASP A 217 10.54 -0.43 -3.33
C ASP A 217 11.68 -1.26 -3.93
N ILE A 218 12.62 -1.75 -3.10
CA ILE A 218 13.68 -2.68 -3.54
C ILE A 218 13.05 -3.96 -4.10
N GLY A 219 12.12 -4.57 -3.36
CA GLY A 219 11.44 -5.78 -3.81
C GLY A 219 10.70 -5.58 -5.12
N THR A 220 10.02 -4.44 -5.26
CA THR A 220 9.27 -4.09 -6.47
C THR A 220 10.20 -3.81 -7.66
N ALA A 221 11.30 -3.09 -7.46
CA ALA A 221 12.30 -2.84 -8.49
C ALA A 221 12.90 -4.16 -9.02
N ILE A 222 13.27 -5.07 -8.11
CA ILE A 222 13.80 -6.39 -8.49
C ILE A 222 12.76 -7.20 -9.25
N GLN A 223 11.50 -7.23 -8.79
CA GLN A 223 10.44 -7.94 -9.49
C GLN A 223 10.23 -7.40 -10.91
N ARG A 224 10.26 -6.07 -11.10
CA ARG A 224 10.15 -5.44 -12.42
C ARG A 224 11.23 -5.90 -13.39
N PHE A 225 12.49 -5.99 -12.93
CA PHE A 225 13.58 -6.49 -13.76
C PHE A 225 13.48 -8.00 -14.03
N ARG A 226 12.90 -8.78 -13.11
CA ARG A 226 12.62 -10.21 -13.35
C ARG A 226 11.54 -10.40 -14.41
N ASP A 227 10.44 -9.65 -14.33
CA ASP A 227 9.32 -9.74 -15.27
C ASP A 227 9.66 -9.14 -16.64
N TYR A 228 10.50 -8.10 -16.65
CA TYR A 228 10.93 -7.40 -17.84
C TYR A 228 12.46 -7.23 -17.87
N PRO A 229 13.22 -8.29 -18.23
CA PRO A 229 14.70 -8.25 -18.21
C PRO A 229 15.33 -7.24 -19.16
N SER A 230 14.58 -6.78 -20.18
CA SER A 230 15.02 -5.78 -21.14
C SER A 230 14.78 -4.34 -20.68
N LEU A 231 14.28 -4.13 -19.45
CA LEU A 231 14.16 -2.78 -18.89
C LEU A 231 15.54 -2.11 -18.87
N SER A 232 15.61 -0.96 -19.49
CA SER A 232 16.74 -0.03 -19.42
C SER A 232 16.22 1.28 -18.84
N GLY A 233 16.98 1.87 -17.93
CA GLY A 233 16.69 3.21 -17.44
C GLY A 233 16.96 4.23 -18.55
N TRP A 234 16.25 5.36 -18.53
CA TRP A 234 16.53 6.48 -19.43
C TRP A 234 17.92 7.12 -19.22
N PHE A 235 18.58 6.81 -18.09
CA PHE A 235 19.87 7.38 -17.69
C PHE A 235 21.04 6.39 -17.68
N THR A 236 20.92 5.24 -18.33
CA THR A 236 22.12 4.43 -18.61
C THR A 236 22.80 5.03 -19.86
N PRO A 237 23.98 5.66 -19.72
CA PRO A 237 24.80 6.02 -20.88
C PRO A 237 25.19 4.80 -21.70
#